data_AF-F0S3T0-F1
#
_entry.id   AF-F0S3T0-F1
#
_cell.length_a   1.000
_cell.length_b   1.000
_cell.length_c   1.000
_cell.angle_alpha   90.00
_cell.angle_beta   90.00
_cell.angle_gamma   90.00
#
_symmetry.space_group_name_H-M   'P 1'
#
loop_
_entity.id
_entity.type
_entity.pdbx_description
1 polymer ?
#
loop_
_entity_poly.entity_id
_entity_poly.type
_entity_poly.pdbx_seq_one_letter_code
_entity_poly.pdbx_strand_id
1 'polypeptide(L)'
;MKLWALIVAFLSFVLDRITKSIAGKFLYGKSISILPGFFNLRYAENKGAAFSIFSSSGDIVRKIFLLFIPAVIIAFILYYILFKSIKSRLFAIGLGLILGGAVGNLYDRVLYGKVIDFLDFYIGPYHWPTFNIADVSVFVGCFLLLIHHFKEE
;
A
#
# COMPACT_ATOMS: atom_id res chain seq x y z
N MET A 1 3.09 -20.34 -11.15
CA MET A 1 2.35 -19.55 -10.13
C MET A 1 2.04 -18.10 -10.55
N LYS A 2 2.24 -17.71 -11.81
CA LYS A 2 2.02 -16.34 -12.31
C LYS A 2 0.57 -15.85 -12.13
N LEU A 3 -0.39 -16.71 -12.48
CA LEU A 3 -1.82 -16.40 -12.34
C LEU A 3 -2.20 -16.06 -10.89
N TRP A 4 -1.64 -16.76 -9.90
CA TRP A 4 -1.87 -16.46 -8.49
C TRP A 4 -1.36 -15.07 -8.11
N ALA A 5 -0.16 -14.68 -8.56
CA ALA A 5 0.38 -13.34 -8.32
C ALA A 5 -0.54 -12.25 -8.91
N LEU A 6 -1.03 -12.45 -10.14
CA LEU A 6 -1.92 -11.49 -10.80
C LEU A 6 -3.31 -11.43 -10.14
N ILE A 7 -3.88 -12.56 -9.72
CA ILE A 7 -5.14 -12.59 -8.98
C ILE A 7 -4.99 -11.85 -7.64
N VAL A 8 -3.93 -12.14 -6.88
CA VAL A 8 -3.68 -11.47 -5.60
C VAL A 8 -3.46 -9.97 -5.80
N ALA A 9 -2.71 -9.57 -6.83
CA ALA A 9 -2.53 -8.15 -7.16
C ALA A 9 -3.86 -7.46 -7.47
N PHE A 10 -4.69 -8.08 -8.29
CA PHE A 10 -6.01 -7.56 -8.63
C PHE A 10 -6.91 -7.43 -7.40
N LEU A 11 -7.01 -8.48 -6.57
CA LEU A 11 -7.84 -8.47 -5.37
C LEU A 11 -7.36 -7.42 -4.35
N SER A 12 -6.04 -7.30 -4.16
CA SER A 12 -5.47 -6.31 -3.24
C SER A 12 -5.76 -4.89 -3.70
N PHE A 13 -5.59 -4.63 -5.00
CA PHE A 13 -5.93 -3.34 -5.60
C PHE A 13 -7.42 -3.01 -5.46
N VAL A 14 -8.31 -3.95 -5.80
CA VAL A 14 -9.77 -3.74 -5.70
C VAL A 14 -10.18 -3.50 -4.25
N LEU A 15 -9.64 -4.26 -3.30
CA LEU A 15 -9.92 -4.08 -1.88
C LEU A 15 -9.46 -2.70 -1.38
N ASP A 16 -8.27 -2.25 -1.77
CA ASP A 16 -7.78 -0.90 -1.46
C ASP A 16 -8.71 0.18 -2.02
N ARG A 17 -9.11 0.06 -3.30
CA ARG A 17 -10.03 1.03 -3.94
C ARG A 17 -11.39 1.10 -3.24
N ILE A 18 -11.97 -0.05 -2.90
CA ILE A 18 -13.26 -0.12 -2.22
C ILE A 18 -13.15 0.53 -0.83
N THR A 19 -12.14 0.14 -0.05
CA THR A 19 -11.98 0.63 1.32
C THR A 19 -11.68 2.12 1.38
N LYS A 20 -10.85 2.65 0.47
CA LYS A 20 -10.63 4.11 0.34
C LYS A 20 -11.88 4.86 -0.10
N SER A 21 -12.68 4.30 -1.01
CA SER A 21 -13.95 4.90 -1.43
C SER A 21 -14.94 4.99 -0.25
N ILE A 22 -15.05 3.93 0.54
CA ILE A 22 -15.86 3.90 1.77
C ILE A 22 -15.31 4.93 2.77
N ALA A 23 -14.00 4.95 3.02
CA ALA A 23 -13.37 5.91 3.92
C ALA A 23 -13.65 7.36 3.50
N GLY A 24 -13.50 7.68 2.22
CA GLY A 24 -13.79 9.01 1.67
C GLY A 24 -15.26 9.42 1.83
N LYS A 25 -16.20 8.48 1.78
CA LYS A 25 -17.63 8.76 1.95
C LYS A 25 -18.04 8.93 3.42
N PHE A 26 -17.52 8.08 4.31
CA PHE A 26 -18.05 7.97 5.68
C PHE A 26 -17.17 8.64 6.75
N LEU A 27 -15.87 8.80 6.48
CA LEU A 27 -14.91 9.30 7.47
C LEU A 27 -14.47 10.74 7.20
N TYR A 28 -14.89 11.37 6.10
CA TYR A 28 -14.47 12.74 5.78
C TYR A 28 -14.84 13.71 6.91
N GLY A 29 -13.83 14.34 7.52
CA GLY A 29 -13.97 15.22 8.68
C GLY A 29 -14.37 14.51 9.98
N LYS A 30 -14.31 13.18 10.03
CA LYS A 30 -14.74 12.36 11.18
C LYS A 30 -13.64 11.37 11.60
N SER A 31 -13.69 10.98 12.86
CA SER A 31 -12.94 9.86 13.42
C SER A 31 -13.92 8.96 14.17
N ILE A 32 -13.92 7.68 13.86
CA ILE A 32 -14.77 6.67 14.49
C ILE A 32 -13.87 5.76 15.31
N SER A 33 -14.05 5.73 16.63
CA SER A 33 -13.32 4.80 17.48
C SER A 33 -13.92 3.40 17.35
N ILE A 34 -13.09 2.43 16.95
CA ILE A 34 -13.48 1.03 16.82
C ILE A 34 -13.10 0.26 18.08
N LEU A 35 -11.89 0.52 18.59
CA LEU A 35 -11.43 0.02 19.88
C LEU A 35 -10.87 1.20 20.68
N PRO A 36 -11.62 1.72 21.67
CA PRO A 36 -11.18 2.86 22.47
C PRO A 36 -9.82 2.61 23.13
N GLY A 37 -8.89 3.52 22.93
CA GLY A 37 -7.52 3.45 23.45
C GLY A 37 -6.53 2.68 22.57
N PHE A 38 -6.96 2.18 21.40
CA PHE A 38 -6.08 1.40 20.51
C PHE A 38 -6.27 1.66 19.01
N PHE A 39 -7.52 1.71 18.51
CA PHE A 39 -7.78 1.71 17.06
C PHE A 39 -8.98 2.59 16.67
N ASN A 40 -8.74 3.49 15.72
CA ASN A 40 -9.74 4.35 15.09
C ASN A 40 -9.76 4.14 13.57
N LEU A 41 -10.90 4.45 12.97
CA LEU A 41 -11.03 4.77 11.56
C LEU A 41 -11.11 6.29 11.41
N ARG A 42 -10.14 6.90 10.74
CA ARG A 42 -10.04 8.36 10.59
C ARG A 42 -9.62 8.73 9.18
N TYR A 43 -10.32 9.67 8.53
CA TYR A 43 -9.88 10.16 7.23
C TYR A 43 -8.60 11.01 7.34
N ALA A 44 -7.54 10.60 6.64
CA ALA A 44 -6.30 11.35 6.50
C ALA A 44 -5.89 11.43 5.01
N GLU A 45 -5.39 12.59 4.60
CA GLU A 45 -4.85 12.79 3.26
C GLU A 45 -3.33 12.86 3.31
N ASN A 46 -2.68 11.90 2.67
CA ASN A 46 -1.23 11.82 2.63
C ASN A 46 -0.70 12.34 1.29
N LYS A 47 -0.08 13.52 1.34
CA LYS A 47 0.62 14.15 0.21
C LYS A 47 2.10 13.76 0.10
N GLY A 48 2.61 13.03 1.09
CA GLY A 48 3.99 12.54 1.16
C GLY A 48 4.09 11.01 0.97
N ALA A 49 5.21 10.46 1.41
CA ALA A 49 5.40 9.02 1.62
C ALA A 49 4.97 8.62 3.05
N ALA A 50 5.40 7.44 3.51
CA ALA A 50 5.30 7.09 4.92
C ALA A 50 5.92 8.19 5.81
N PHE A 51 5.31 8.44 6.99
CA PHE A 51 5.70 9.51 7.92
C PHE A 51 5.67 10.92 7.30
N SER A 52 4.92 11.13 6.22
CA SER A 52 4.90 12.38 5.44
C SER A 52 6.28 12.79 4.92
N ILE A 53 7.23 11.85 4.80
CA ILE A 53 8.54 12.14 4.20
C ILE A 53 8.29 12.66 2.78
N PHE A 54 8.94 13.76 2.43
CA PHE A 54 8.76 14.54 1.20
C PHE A 54 7.49 15.41 1.08
N SER A 55 6.64 15.52 2.10
CA SER A 55 5.45 16.38 2.03
C SER A 55 5.79 17.88 1.90
N SER A 56 6.93 18.31 2.45
CA SER A 56 7.47 19.67 2.38
C SER A 56 8.59 19.83 1.35
N SER A 57 8.92 18.78 0.60
CA SER A 57 9.98 18.83 -0.42
C SER A 57 9.49 19.52 -1.70
N GLY A 58 10.43 20.03 -2.49
CA GLY A 58 10.13 20.61 -3.80
C GLY A 58 9.41 19.63 -4.72
N ASP A 59 8.56 20.15 -5.61
CA ASP A 59 7.67 19.35 -6.46
C ASP A 59 8.38 18.27 -7.27
N ILE A 60 9.62 18.54 -7.71
CA ILE A 60 10.45 17.60 -8.47
C ILE A 60 10.79 16.38 -7.61
N VAL A 61 11.27 16.61 -6.38
CA VAL A 61 11.62 15.53 -5.45
C VAL A 61 10.39 14.69 -5.14
N ARG A 62 9.25 15.34 -4.86
CA ARG A 62 8.00 14.63 -4.60
C ARG A 62 7.58 13.76 -5.78
N LYS A 63 7.62 14.27 -7.01
CA LYS A 63 7.27 13.48 -8.21
C LYS A 63 8.22 12.30 -8.43
N ILE A 64 9.52 12.48 -8.20
CA ILE A 64 10.50 11.39 -8.34
C ILE A 64 10.20 10.27 -7.36
N PHE A 65 10.08 10.59 -6.07
CA PHE A 65 9.94 9.57 -5.02
C PHE A 65 8.52 8.98 -4.93
N LEU A 66 7.49 9.76 -5.23
CA LEU A 66 6.10 9.31 -5.06
C LEU A 66 5.42 8.82 -6.34
N LEU A 67 5.97 9.14 -7.53
CA LEU A 67 5.42 8.70 -8.81
C LEU A 67 6.42 7.85 -9.59
N PHE A 68 7.60 8.39 -9.88
CA PHE A 68 8.55 7.72 -10.78
C PHE A 68 9.11 6.43 -10.18
N ILE A 69 9.64 6.47 -8.96
CA ILE A 69 10.20 5.28 -8.31
C ILE A 69 9.14 4.17 -8.16
N PRO A 70 7.94 4.42 -7.61
CA PRO A 70 6.88 3.41 -7.55
C PRO A 70 6.50 2.85 -8.92
N ALA A 71 6.42 3.69 -9.96
CA ALA A 71 6.10 3.23 -11.31
C ALA A 71 7.18 2.28 -11.86
N VAL A 72 8.47 2.58 -11.64
CA VAL A 72 9.58 1.70 -12.03
C VAL A 72 9.51 0.37 -11.26
N ILE A 73 9.26 0.41 -9.95
CA ILE A 73 9.12 -0.82 -9.13
C ILE A 73 7.95 -1.68 -9.63
N ILE A 74 6.79 -1.07 -9.90
CA ILE A 74 5.62 -1.76 -10.45
C ILE A 74 5.96 -2.40 -11.80
N ALA A 75 6.61 -1.66 -12.70
CA ALA A 75 7.01 -2.18 -14.00
C ALA A 75 7.99 -3.36 -13.87
N PHE A 76 8.95 -3.27 -12.95
CA PHE A 76 9.90 -4.34 -12.67
C PHE A 76 9.21 -5.59 -12.11
N ILE A 77 8.32 -5.45 -11.12
CA ILE A 77 7.57 -6.58 -10.54
C ILE A 77 6.69 -7.23 -11.61
N LEU A 78 6.00 -6.42 -12.42
CA LEU A 78 5.15 -6.93 -13.50
C LEU A 78 5.99 -7.68 -14.54
N TYR A 79 7.12 -7.11 -14.97
CA TYR A 79 8.08 -7.78 -15.85
C TYR A 79 8.53 -9.12 -15.25
N TYR A 80 8.90 -9.14 -13.96
CA TYR A 80 9.31 -10.37 -13.29
C TYR A 80 8.20 -11.43 -13.33
N ILE A 81 6.97 -11.07 -12.97
CA ILE A 81 5.82 -12.00 -12.98
C ILE A 81 5.57 -12.54 -14.38
N LEU A 82 5.62 -11.70 -15.41
CA LEU A 82 5.29 -12.10 -16.78
C LEU A 82 6.37 -12.94 -17.43
N PHE A 83 7.65 -12.62 -17.21
CA PHE A 83 8.76 -13.18 -17.98
C PHE A 83 9.64 -14.17 -17.20
N LYS A 84 9.62 -14.18 -15.87
CA LYS A 84 10.40 -15.13 -15.06
C LYS A 84 9.56 -16.32 -14.61
N SER A 85 10.23 -17.44 -14.35
CA SER A 85 9.56 -18.64 -13.82
C SER A 85 9.32 -18.49 -12.33
N ILE A 86 8.06 -18.62 -11.90
CA ILE A 86 7.69 -18.57 -10.47
C ILE A 86 7.16 -19.94 -10.06
N LYS A 87 7.98 -20.65 -9.28
CA LYS A 87 7.71 -22.00 -8.78
C LYS A 87 6.96 -22.00 -7.43
N SER A 88 7.32 -21.09 -6.54
CA SER A 88 6.74 -21.00 -5.20
C SER A 88 5.43 -20.20 -5.17
N ARG A 89 4.40 -20.75 -4.52
CA ARG A 89 3.12 -20.06 -4.26
C ARG A 89 3.30 -18.89 -3.29
N LEU A 90 4.12 -19.09 -2.25
CA LEU A 90 4.38 -18.07 -1.23
C LEU A 90 5.02 -16.82 -1.87
N PHE A 91 6.00 -17.03 -2.73
CA PHE A 91 6.65 -15.97 -3.48
C PHE A 91 5.69 -15.25 -4.44
N ALA A 92 4.85 -16.01 -5.15
CA ALA A 92 3.84 -15.44 -6.05
C ALA A 92 2.82 -14.56 -5.31
N ILE A 93 2.34 -15.01 -4.14
CA ILE A 93 1.41 -14.23 -3.30
C ILE A 93 2.11 -12.95 -2.80
N GLY A 94 3.36 -13.06 -2.33
CA GLY A 94 4.15 -11.91 -1.91
C GLY A 94 4.30 -10.85 -3.01
N LEU A 95 4.70 -11.26 -4.21
CA LEU A 95 4.80 -10.35 -5.37
C LEU A 95 3.44 -9.74 -5.74
N GLY A 96 2.37 -10.54 -5.70
CA GLY A 96 1.01 -10.06 -5.98
C GLY A 96 0.57 -8.97 -5.01
N LEU A 97 0.77 -9.18 -3.70
CA LEU A 97 0.43 -8.20 -2.66
C LEU A 97 1.20 -6.88 -2.84
N ILE A 98 2.52 -6.95 -3.09
CA ILE A 98 3.34 -5.75 -3.33
C ILE A 98 2.85 -5.02 -4.58
N LEU A 99 2.61 -5.74 -5.69
CA LEU A 99 2.15 -5.15 -6.93
C LEU A 99 0.80 -4.45 -6.75
N GLY A 100 -0.18 -5.14 -6.15
CA GLY A 100 -1.53 -4.60 -5.95
C GLY A 100 -1.54 -3.36 -5.05
N GLY A 101 -0.81 -3.41 -3.93
CA GLY A 101 -0.68 -2.27 -3.02
C GLY A 101 0.05 -1.08 -3.65
N ALA A 102 1.17 -1.33 -4.32
CA ALA A 102 1.93 -0.27 -5.00
C ALA A 102 1.08 0.41 -6.10
N VAL A 103 0.33 -0.36 -6.89
CA VAL A 103 -0.59 0.17 -7.91
C VAL A 103 -1.72 0.99 -7.28
N GLY A 104 -2.32 0.54 -6.18
CA GLY A 104 -3.39 1.26 -5.48
C GLY A 104 -2.94 2.65 -5.00
N ASN A 105 -1.77 2.71 -4.38
CA ASN A 105 -1.18 3.95 -3.89
C ASN A 105 -0.65 4.86 -5.01
N LEU A 106 -0.16 4.31 -6.12
CA LEU A 106 0.25 5.10 -7.29
C LEU A 106 -0.96 5.69 -8.02
N TYR A 107 -2.03 4.90 -8.16
CA TYR A 107 -3.29 5.33 -8.77
C TYR A 107 -3.82 6.61 -8.08
N ASP A 108 -3.88 6.61 -6.75
CA ASP A 108 -4.35 7.76 -5.98
C ASP A 108 -3.49 9.00 -6.21
N ARG A 109 -2.16 8.83 -6.23
CA ARG A 109 -1.23 9.94 -6.45
C ARG A 109 -1.34 10.50 -7.86
N VAL A 110 -1.52 9.66 -8.87
CA VAL A 110 -1.66 10.11 -10.26
C VAL A 110 -2.97 10.88 -10.45
N LEU A 111 -4.09 10.41 -9.89
CA LEU A 111 -5.40 11.04 -10.12
C LEU A 111 -5.73 12.17 -9.15
N TYR A 112 -5.32 12.07 -7.89
CA TYR A 112 -5.74 12.98 -6.82
C TYR A 112 -4.58 13.75 -6.19
N GLY A 113 -3.33 13.43 -6.55
CA GLY A 113 -2.13 14.06 -5.98
C GLY A 113 -1.87 13.71 -4.51
N LYS A 114 -2.62 12.77 -3.94
CA LYS A 114 -2.59 12.38 -2.52
C LYS A 114 -3.16 10.98 -2.37
N VAL A 115 -2.82 10.32 -1.26
CA VAL A 115 -3.38 9.02 -0.86
C VAL A 115 -4.37 9.20 0.29
N ILE A 116 -5.44 8.43 0.29
CA ILE A 116 -6.38 8.37 1.42
C ILE A 116 -5.91 7.29 2.39
N ASP A 117 -5.56 7.71 3.60
CA ASP A 117 -5.23 6.84 4.72
C ASP A 117 -6.38 6.83 5.72
N PHE A 118 -6.63 5.68 6.34
CA PHE A 118 -7.79 5.54 7.22
C PHE A 118 -7.65 4.61 8.43
N LEU A 119 -6.58 3.84 8.51
CA LEU A 119 -6.28 2.97 9.65
C LEU A 119 -5.39 3.73 10.64
N ASP A 120 -5.93 4.07 11.81
CA ASP A 120 -5.25 4.87 12.85
C ASP A 120 -5.11 4.04 14.14
N PHE A 121 -3.87 3.65 14.45
CA PHE A 121 -3.54 2.90 15.67
C PHE A 121 -2.80 3.82 16.65
N TYR A 122 -3.15 3.75 17.93
CA TYR A 122 -2.64 4.68 18.93
C TYR A 122 -2.59 4.08 20.33
N ILE A 123 -1.73 4.64 21.19
CA ILE A 123 -1.68 4.36 22.64
C ILE A 123 -1.49 5.71 23.36
N GLY A 124 -2.47 6.11 24.15
CA GLY A 124 -2.47 7.42 24.80
C GLY A 124 -2.41 8.56 23.77
N PRO A 125 -1.46 9.51 23.87
CA PRO A 125 -1.30 10.59 22.88
C PRO A 125 -0.50 10.17 21.63
N TYR A 126 0.10 8.98 21.62
CA TYR A 126 1.00 8.55 20.56
C TYR A 126 0.24 7.78 19.47
N HIS A 127 0.31 8.30 18.25
CA HIS A 127 -0.30 7.69 17.07
C HIS A 127 0.80 7.13 16.15
N TRP A 128 0.58 5.90 15.68
CA TRP A 128 1.29 5.41 14.51
C TRP A 128 0.81 6.18 13.28
N PRO A 129 1.67 6.45 12.27
CA PRO A 129 1.22 7.12 11.05
C PRO A 129 0.04 6.38 10.43
N THR A 130 -1.04 7.08 10.14
CA THR A 130 -2.22 6.48 9.52
C THR A 130 -1.83 5.84 8.18
N PHE A 131 -2.40 4.68 7.88
CA PHE A 131 -2.10 3.93 6.66
C PHE A 131 -3.38 3.34 6.05
N ASN A 132 -3.24 2.62 4.94
CA ASN A 132 -4.36 2.01 4.20
C ASN A 132 -4.09 0.54 3.84
N ILE A 133 -5.03 -0.07 3.11
CA ILE A 133 -4.95 -1.48 2.72
C ILE A 133 -3.86 -1.73 1.68
N ALA A 134 -3.57 -0.78 0.79
CA ALA A 134 -2.40 -0.85 -0.09
C ALA A 134 -1.09 -0.93 0.71
N ASP A 135 -0.93 -0.14 1.79
CA ASP A 135 0.27 -0.21 2.65
C ASP A 135 0.39 -1.55 3.37
N VAL A 136 -0.72 -2.06 3.91
CA VAL A 136 -0.78 -3.41 4.51
C VAL A 136 -0.37 -4.47 3.50
N SER A 137 -0.87 -4.37 2.26
CA SER A 137 -0.54 -5.31 1.19
C SER A 137 0.95 -5.29 0.87
N VAL A 138 1.55 -4.11 0.72
CA VAL A 138 3.00 -3.99 0.50
C VAL A 138 3.79 -4.59 1.66
N PHE A 139 3.44 -4.25 2.90
CA PHE A 139 4.14 -4.74 4.09
C PHE A 139 4.08 -6.26 4.21
N VAL A 140 2.88 -6.85 4.14
CA VAL A 140 2.69 -8.31 4.20
C VAL A 140 3.39 -8.98 3.03
N GLY A 141 3.29 -8.42 1.83
CA GLY A 141 3.97 -8.94 0.65
C GLY A 141 5.48 -9.03 0.84
N CYS A 142 6.13 -7.95 1.31
CA CYS A 142 7.55 -7.94 1.65
C CYS A 142 7.89 -9.00 2.71
N PHE A 143 7.08 -9.11 3.76
CA PHE A 143 7.27 -10.11 4.81
C PHE A 143 7.21 -11.55 4.28
N LEU A 144 6.28 -11.85 3.36
CA LEU A 144 6.19 -13.17 2.72
C LEU A 144 7.41 -13.48 1.84
N LEU A 145 7.96 -12.48 1.13
CA LEU A 145 9.19 -12.64 0.36
C LEU A 145 10.40 -12.92 1.26
N LEU A 146 10.48 -12.28 2.43
CA LEU A 146 11.53 -12.55 3.42
C LEU A 146 11.41 -13.97 3.97
N ILE A 147 10.22 -14.41 4.38
CA ILE A 147 9.99 -15.80 4.84
C ILE A 147 10.35 -16.79 3.74
N HIS A 148 9.99 -16.50 2.49
CA HIS A 148 10.33 -17.35 1.37
C HIS A 148 11.84 -17.52 1.23
N HIS A 149 12.59 -16.43 1.31
CA HIS A 149 14.05 -16.45 1.21
C HIS A 149 14.69 -17.34 2.28
N PHE A 150 14.31 -17.18 3.56
CA PHE A 150 14.82 -18.00 4.66
C PHE A 150 14.39 -19.48 4.63
N LYS A 151 13.41 -19.86 3.79
CA LYS A 151 12.99 -21.26 3.60
C LYS A 151 13.69 -21.96 2.44
N GLU A 152 14.28 -21.19 1.52
CA GLU A 152 15.03 -21.73 0.39
C GLU A 152 16.53 -21.88 0.70
N GLU A 153 17.01 -21.29 1.80
CA GLU A 153 18.31 -21.59 2.44
C GLU A 153 18.21 -22.85 3.32
#